data_AF-A0A950PFA6-F1
#
_entry.id   AF-A0A950PFA6-F1
#
_cell.length_a   1.000
_cell.length_b   1.000
_cell.length_c   1.000
_cell.angle_alpha   90.00
_cell.angle_beta   90.00
_cell.angle_gamma   90.00
#
_symmetry.space_group_name_H-M   'P 1'
#
loop_
_entity.id
_entity.type
_entity.pdbx_description
1 polymer ?
#
loop_
_entity_poly.entity_id
_entity_poly.type
_entity_poly.pdbx_seq_one_letter_code
_entity_poly.pdbx_strand_id
1 'polypeptide(L)'
;MFLPHPVIDSLTPDQVRMWEAHFCPEAAGQRRPAIEEGIWRRTQEAANAEQSGWTEDESGRRRVVHYRLHYGLDRTQPMERLVLEELYLYVSWLAPAGEIADHRRELDRWLTDGRWKPTGDKDGSWRRGDLYATACEHTVHPQDERADRDTPEKFTSLDVTIHSEDYSLTRAARNLPWDVLAGGMRVKEKRGTPAYAQCRSISPRSPMILILCRGVI
;
A
#
# COMPACT_ATOMS: atom_id res chain seq x y z
N MET A 1 -9.19 6.91 -16.76
CA MET A 1 -8.28 5.80 -17.09
C MET A 1 -9.16 4.69 -17.63
N PHE A 2 -8.61 3.78 -18.42
CA PHE A 2 -9.32 2.57 -18.79
C PHE A 2 -8.37 1.43 -18.50
N LEU A 3 -8.79 0.53 -17.65
CA LEU A 3 -8.17 -0.75 -17.40
C LEU A 3 -8.71 -1.74 -18.45
N PRO A 4 -7.90 -2.74 -18.82
CA PRO A 4 -6.52 -2.93 -18.41
C PRO A 4 -5.57 -1.83 -18.94
N HIS A 5 -4.74 -1.25 -18.06
CA HIS A 5 -3.82 -0.18 -18.44
C HIS A 5 -2.45 -0.77 -18.80
N PRO A 6 -1.93 -0.53 -20.02
CA PRO A 6 -0.60 -1.00 -20.41
C PRO A 6 0.50 -0.41 -19.52
N VAL A 7 1.23 -1.30 -18.86
CA VAL A 7 2.45 -0.96 -18.10
C VAL A 7 3.67 -1.21 -18.98
N ILE A 8 3.64 -2.29 -19.76
CA ILE A 8 4.64 -2.61 -20.79
C ILE A 8 3.90 -2.97 -22.08
N ASP A 9 4.11 -2.19 -23.13
CA ASP A 9 3.36 -2.30 -24.39
C ASP A 9 3.74 -3.49 -25.27
N SER A 10 4.87 -4.14 -25.01
CA SER A 10 5.31 -5.33 -25.77
C SER A 10 6.28 -6.15 -24.95
N LEU A 11 5.91 -7.40 -24.67
CA LEU A 11 6.77 -8.37 -24.01
C LEU A 11 7.48 -9.26 -25.02
N THR A 12 8.73 -9.62 -24.71
CA THR A 12 9.44 -10.67 -25.43
C THR A 12 8.91 -12.04 -25.00
N PRO A 13 9.08 -13.09 -25.83
CA PRO A 13 8.73 -14.45 -25.44
C PRO A 13 9.40 -14.90 -24.13
N ASP A 14 10.59 -14.40 -23.83
CA ASP A 14 11.32 -14.73 -22.60
C ASP A 14 10.66 -14.09 -21.37
N GLN A 15 10.19 -12.84 -21.50
CA GLN A 15 9.46 -12.14 -20.44
C GLN A 15 8.10 -12.79 -20.15
N VAL A 16 7.39 -13.23 -21.20
CA VAL A 16 6.14 -13.99 -21.06
C VAL A 16 6.39 -15.29 -20.28
N ARG A 17 7.40 -16.06 -20.66
CA ARG A 17 7.76 -17.31 -19.93
C ARG A 17 8.12 -17.04 -18.48
N MET A 18 8.84 -15.95 -18.19
CA MET A 18 9.17 -15.54 -16.81
C MET A 18 7.92 -15.17 -16.02
N TRP A 19 6.99 -14.44 -16.62
CA TRP A 19 5.70 -14.11 -16.02
C TRP A 19 4.93 -15.37 -15.65
N GLU A 20 4.79 -16.31 -16.58
CA GLU A 20 4.05 -17.55 -16.38
C GLU A 20 4.68 -18.44 -15.31
N ALA A 21 6.01 -18.52 -15.28
CA ALA A 21 6.75 -19.33 -14.32
C ALA A 21 6.67 -18.79 -12.89
N HIS A 22 6.65 -17.45 -12.71
CA HIS A 22 6.88 -16.84 -11.40
C HIS A 22 5.73 -15.96 -10.87
N PHE A 23 4.83 -15.48 -11.74
CA PHE A 23 3.83 -14.47 -11.40
C PHE A 23 2.38 -14.93 -11.64
N CYS A 24 2.11 -15.64 -12.75
CA CYS A 24 0.75 -16.06 -13.16
C CYS A 24 0.06 -17.02 -12.15
N PRO A 25 -1.24 -16.93 -11.85
CA PRO A 25 -1.88 -17.59 -10.70
C PRO A 25 -1.93 -19.14 -10.67
N GLU A 26 -1.64 -19.86 -11.76
CA GLU A 26 -2.16 -21.23 -11.92
C GLU A 26 -1.26 -22.41 -11.51
N ALA A 27 -0.08 -22.23 -10.92
CA ALA A 27 0.71 -23.38 -10.46
C ALA A 27 0.86 -23.48 -8.93
N ALA A 28 0.18 -24.46 -8.35
CA ALA A 28 0.59 -25.14 -7.12
C ALA A 28 0.50 -24.37 -5.78
N GLY A 29 -0.56 -23.59 -5.55
CA GLY A 29 -1.00 -23.25 -4.18
C GLY A 29 -0.09 -22.35 -3.35
N GLN A 30 0.95 -21.75 -3.94
CA GLN A 30 1.81 -20.76 -3.29
C GLN A 30 1.30 -19.36 -3.60
N ARG A 31 1.35 -18.41 -2.65
CA ARG A 31 0.94 -17.00 -2.87
C ARG A 31 1.75 -16.42 -4.03
N ARG A 32 1.12 -16.15 -5.17
CA ARG A 32 1.80 -15.67 -6.38
C ARG A 32 1.72 -14.14 -6.50
N PRO A 33 2.81 -13.48 -6.96
CA PRO A 33 3.01 -12.03 -6.94
C PRO A 33 2.30 -11.22 -8.04
N ALA A 34 1.41 -11.82 -8.84
CA ALA A 34 0.57 -11.03 -9.78
C ALA A 34 -0.23 -9.95 -9.05
N ILE A 35 -0.53 -10.18 -7.76
CA ILE A 35 -1.07 -9.18 -6.86
C ILE A 35 0.05 -8.63 -5.98
N GLU A 36 0.40 -7.38 -6.20
CA GLU A 36 1.27 -6.61 -5.31
C GLU A 36 0.41 -5.91 -4.26
N GLU A 37 0.66 -6.20 -2.97
CA GLU A 37 -0.07 -5.58 -1.86
C GLU A 37 0.92 -5.03 -0.85
N GLY A 38 0.78 -3.75 -0.51
CA GLY A 38 1.66 -3.07 0.41
C GLY A 38 0.92 -2.14 1.36
N ILE A 39 1.44 -2.05 2.58
CA ILE A 39 0.97 -1.12 3.59
C ILE A 39 2.15 -0.28 4.06
N TRP A 40 2.00 1.03 3.96
CA TRP A 40 2.89 1.99 4.57
C TRP A 40 2.12 2.75 5.65
N ARG A 41 2.72 2.91 6.82
CA ARG A 41 2.11 3.69 7.90
C ARG A 41 3.13 4.51 8.65
N ARG A 42 2.66 5.59 9.23
CA ARG A 42 3.41 6.43 10.16
C ARG A 42 2.46 6.96 11.22
N THR A 43 2.83 6.83 12.49
CA THR A 43 2.11 7.41 13.63
C THR A 43 3.04 8.31 14.41
N GLN A 44 2.50 9.34 15.04
CA GLN A 44 3.21 10.19 15.99
C GLN A 44 2.70 9.86 17.38
N GLU A 45 3.52 9.15 18.13
CA GLU A 45 3.29 8.77 19.52
C GLU A 45 4.51 9.16 20.35
N ALA A 46 4.34 9.38 21.64
CA ALA A 46 5.46 9.69 22.53
C ALA A 46 6.61 8.66 22.43
N ALA A 47 6.27 7.38 22.22
CA ALA A 47 7.23 6.29 22.08
C ALA A 47 8.08 6.34 20.78
N ASN A 48 7.68 7.13 19.78
CA ASN A 48 8.36 7.20 18.48
C ASN A 48 8.66 8.62 18.00
N ALA A 49 8.53 9.62 18.87
CA ALA A 49 8.68 11.03 18.54
C ALA A 49 9.93 11.33 17.69
N GLU A 50 11.09 10.77 18.06
CA GLU A 50 12.38 10.94 17.34
C GLU A 50 12.40 10.37 15.90
N GLN A 51 11.53 9.40 15.60
CA GLN A 51 11.47 8.69 14.30
C GLN A 51 10.24 9.07 13.47
N SER A 52 9.25 9.68 14.13
CA SER A 52 7.98 10.09 13.54
C SER A 52 8.17 11.19 12.49
N GLY A 53 9.25 11.97 12.59
CA GLY A 53 9.54 13.08 11.69
C GLY A 53 8.59 14.28 11.84
N TRP A 54 7.69 14.25 12.83
CA TRP A 54 6.87 15.37 13.25
C TRP A 54 7.44 15.89 14.57
N THR A 55 8.02 17.08 14.50
CA THR A 55 8.72 17.73 15.63
C THR A 55 7.96 18.93 16.18
N GLU A 56 6.96 19.38 15.43
CA GLU A 56 6.11 20.51 15.73
C GLU A 56 4.72 19.90 16.01
N ASP A 57 4.10 20.25 17.15
CA ASP A 57 2.70 19.96 17.55
C ASP A 57 2.42 18.77 18.49
N GLU A 58 1.16 18.72 18.94
CA GLU A 58 0.55 17.67 19.77
C GLU A 58 0.70 16.27 19.14
N SER A 59 0.90 15.25 19.98
CA SER A 59 0.97 13.85 19.53
C SER A 59 -0.38 13.36 18.99
N GLY A 60 -0.36 12.51 17.96
CA GLY A 60 -1.57 11.88 17.42
C GLY A 60 -1.68 11.91 15.90
N ARG A 61 -0.74 12.55 15.20
CA ARG A 61 -0.70 12.51 13.73
C ARG A 61 -0.57 11.06 13.24
N ARG A 62 -1.32 10.71 12.20
CA ARG A 62 -1.22 9.39 11.55
C ARG A 62 -1.37 9.54 10.05
N ARG A 63 -0.59 8.75 9.32
CA ARG A 63 -0.77 8.52 7.89
C ARG A 63 -0.71 7.03 7.61
N VAL A 64 -1.69 6.50 6.89
CA VAL A 64 -1.73 5.12 6.43
C VAL A 64 -1.96 5.13 4.93
N VAL A 65 -1.20 4.31 4.21
CA VAL A 65 -1.36 4.04 2.79
C VAL A 65 -1.45 2.54 2.63
N HIS A 66 -2.50 2.05 1.98
CA HIS A 66 -2.66 0.66 1.61
C HIS A 66 -2.99 0.59 0.13
N TYR A 67 -2.24 -0.21 -0.60
CA TYR A 67 -2.50 -0.43 -2.01
C TYR A 67 -2.52 -1.91 -2.32
N ARG A 68 -3.26 -2.24 -3.37
CA ARG A 68 -3.33 -3.57 -3.95
C ARG A 68 -3.45 -3.41 -5.47
N LEU A 69 -2.46 -3.91 -6.19
CA LEU A 69 -2.34 -3.79 -7.63
C LEU A 69 -2.35 -5.20 -8.22
N HIS A 70 -3.26 -5.45 -9.16
CA HIS A 70 -3.38 -6.71 -9.86
C HIS A 70 -2.87 -6.55 -11.29
N TYR A 71 -1.80 -7.25 -11.60
CA TYR A 71 -1.18 -7.25 -12.91
C TYR A 71 -1.50 -8.54 -13.66
N GLY A 72 -1.63 -8.42 -14.97
CA GLY A 72 -1.92 -9.53 -15.87
C GLY A 72 -1.32 -9.36 -17.26
N LEU A 73 -1.61 -10.31 -18.14
CA LEU A 73 -1.18 -10.27 -19.54
C LEU A 73 -2.38 -10.02 -20.45
N ASP A 74 -2.32 -8.93 -21.20
CA ASP A 74 -3.27 -8.66 -22.27
C ASP A 74 -2.76 -9.27 -23.58
N ARG A 75 -3.58 -10.18 -24.13
CA ARG A 75 -3.31 -10.96 -25.36
C ARG A 75 -4.23 -10.57 -26.52
N THR A 76 -4.93 -9.43 -26.43
CA THR A 76 -5.80 -8.93 -27.49
C THR A 76 -5.04 -8.36 -28.70
N GLN A 77 -3.73 -8.11 -28.53
CA GLN A 77 -2.82 -7.57 -29.55
C GLN A 77 -1.83 -8.66 -30.04
N PRO A 78 -1.16 -8.46 -31.19
CA PRO A 78 -0.18 -9.42 -31.72
C PRO A 78 1.01 -9.69 -30.79
N MET A 79 1.38 -8.71 -29.97
CA MET A 79 2.37 -8.85 -28.91
C MET A 79 1.66 -8.75 -27.56
N GLU A 80 2.00 -9.67 -26.66
CA GLU A 80 1.45 -9.67 -25.31
C GLU A 80 1.96 -8.45 -24.54
N ARG A 81 1.08 -7.87 -23.70
CA ARG A 81 1.36 -6.68 -22.90
C ARG A 81 1.23 -6.99 -21.43
N LEU A 82 2.13 -6.45 -20.61
CA LEU A 82 1.92 -6.42 -19.16
C LEU A 82 0.96 -5.27 -18.86
N VAL A 83 -0.13 -5.59 -18.17
CA VAL A 83 -1.18 -4.62 -17.86
C VAL A 83 -1.46 -4.58 -16.36
N LEU A 84 -1.89 -3.42 -15.87
CA LEU A 84 -2.60 -3.29 -14.61
C LEU A 84 -4.07 -3.56 -14.90
N GLU A 85 -4.58 -4.69 -14.40
CA GLU A 85 -5.97 -5.12 -14.60
C GLU A 85 -6.90 -4.48 -13.58
N GLU A 86 -6.47 -4.47 -12.32
CA GLU A 86 -7.24 -3.93 -11.21
C GLU A 86 -6.33 -3.17 -10.25
N LEU A 87 -6.88 -2.14 -9.61
CA LEU A 87 -6.18 -1.37 -8.61
C LEU A 87 -7.10 -1.01 -7.46
N TYR A 88 -6.49 -0.94 -6.29
CA TYR A 88 -7.04 -0.33 -5.10
C TYR A 88 -5.94 0.47 -4.41
N LEU A 89 -6.30 1.67 -3.99
CA LEU A 89 -5.48 2.56 -3.18
C LEU A 89 -6.36 3.14 -2.09
N TYR A 90 -5.86 3.11 -0.88
CA TYR A 90 -6.46 3.71 0.28
C TYR A 90 -5.43 4.55 1.00
N VAL A 91 -5.80 5.77 1.35
CA VAL A 91 -4.98 6.69 2.12
C VAL A 91 -5.82 7.26 3.24
N SER A 92 -5.29 7.22 4.45
CA SER A 92 -5.91 7.81 5.63
C SER A 92 -4.92 8.77 6.27
N TRP A 93 -5.37 10.00 6.52
CA TRP A 93 -4.65 11.00 7.29
C TRP A 93 -5.42 11.31 8.57
N LEU A 94 -4.71 11.51 9.67
CA LEU A 94 -5.22 12.11 10.91
C LEU A 94 -4.23 13.21 11.29
N ALA A 95 -4.72 14.45 11.34
CA ALA A 95 -3.90 15.64 11.57
C ALA A 95 -4.79 16.76 12.15
N PRO A 96 -4.21 17.90 12.59
CA PRO A 96 -5.01 19.06 12.96
C PRO A 96 -6.00 19.45 11.86
N ALA A 97 -7.22 19.84 12.22
CA ALA A 97 -8.31 20.07 11.26
C ALA A 97 -7.97 21.07 10.15
N GLY A 98 -7.17 22.10 10.46
CA GLY A 98 -6.68 23.06 9.45
C GLY A 98 -5.82 22.41 8.37
N GLU A 99 -4.93 21.49 8.74
CA GLU A 99 -4.09 20.75 7.79
C GLU A 99 -4.90 19.76 6.96
N ILE A 100 -5.92 19.12 7.55
CA ILE A 100 -6.84 18.27 6.80
C ILE A 100 -7.62 19.08 5.77
N ALA A 101 -8.09 20.28 6.12
CA ALA A 101 -8.74 21.18 5.18
C ALA A 101 -7.80 21.59 4.04
N ASP A 102 -6.49 21.74 4.30
CA ASP A 102 -5.49 21.97 3.26
C ASP A 102 -5.36 20.76 2.33
N HIS A 103 -5.17 19.56 2.88
CA HIS A 103 -5.13 18.31 2.10
C HIS A 103 -6.39 18.09 1.26
N ARG A 104 -7.56 18.41 1.82
CA ARG A 104 -8.84 18.36 1.11
C ARG A 104 -8.86 19.28 -0.11
N ARG A 105 -8.43 20.53 0.05
CA ARG A 105 -8.32 21.50 -1.06
C ARG A 105 -7.34 21.05 -2.14
N GLU A 106 -6.20 20.47 -1.74
CA GLU A 106 -5.21 19.94 -2.69
C GLU A 106 -5.74 18.73 -3.46
N LEU A 107 -6.44 17.82 -2.77
CA LEU A 107 -7.10 16.67 -3.38
C LEU A 107 -8.12 17.13 -4.43
N ASP A 108 -8.96 18.11 -4.11
CA ASP A 108 -9.96 18.63 -5.04
C ASP A 108 -9.33 19.25 -6.30
N ARG A 109 -8.21 19.96 -6.12
CA ARG A 109 -7.41 20.46 -7.25
C ARG A 109 -6.86 19.31 -8.10
N TRP A 110 -6.26 18.28 -7.50
CA TRP A 110 -5.73 17.13 -8.25
C TRP A 110 -6.82 16.31 -8.96
N LEU A 111 -7.99 16.16 -8.35
CA LEU A 111 -9.14 15.50 -8.97
C LEU A 111 -9.61 16.30 -10.18
N THR A 112 -9.69 17.62 -10.06
CA THR A 112 -10.04 18.53 -11.16
C THR A 112 -9.02 18.45 -12.30
N ASP A 113 -7.73 18.61 -12.00
CA ASP A 113 -6.64 18.55 -12.97
C ASP A 113 -6.55 17.16 -13.64
N GLY A 114 -6.82 16.11 -12.87
CA GLY A 114 -6.90 14.73 -13.32
C GLY A 114 -8.13 14.40 -14.17
N ARG A 115 -9.03 15.38 -14.39
CA ARG A 115 -10.30 15.24 -15.12
C ARG A 115 -11.23 14.19 -14.52
N TRP A 116 -11.21 14.07 -13.20
CA TRP A 116 -12.21 13.31 -12.47
C TRP A 116 -13.55 14.04 -12.50
N LYS A 117 -14.64 13.29 -12.63
CA LYS A 117 -15.99 13.83 -12.64
C LYS A 117 -16.72 13.42 -11.37
N PRO A 118 -17.38 14.35 -10.65
CA PRO A 118 -18.21 13.95 -9.52
C PRO A 118 -19.32 13.02 -10.00
N THR A 119 -19.63 11.97 -9.24
CA THR A 119 -20.69 11.01 -9.63
C THR A 119 -22.09 11.48 -9.20
N GLY A 120 -22.18 12.36 -8.21
CA GLY A 120 -23.44 12.88 -7.68
C GLY A 120 -24.17 11.92 -6.73
N ASP A 121 -23.74 10.64 -6.65
CA ASP A 121 -24.37 9.62 -5.80
C ASP A 121 -24.13 9.86 -4.31
N LYS A 122 -22.95 10.37 -3.97
CA LYS A 122 -22.52 10.74 -2.63
C LYS A 122 -21.63 11.95 -2.70
N ASP A 123 -21.74 12.82 -1.71
CA ASP A 123 -20.76 13.89 -1.54
C ASP A 123 -19.37 13.28 -1.36
N GLY A 124 -18.38 13.90 -1.99
CA GLY A 124 -17.03 13.38 -2.01
C GLY A 124 -16.83 12.10 -2.82
N SER A 125 -17.58 11.88 -3.92
CA SER A 125 -17.38 10.74 -4.84
C SER A 125 -17.13 11.19 -6.28
N TRP A 126 -16.13 10.58 -6.93
CA TRP A 126 -15.71 10.89 -8.31
C TRP A 126 -15.45 9.63 -9.14
N ARG A 127 -15.49 9.81 -10.45
CA ARG A 127 -15.17 8.79 -11.45
C ARG A 127 -14.25 9.31 -12.53
N ARG A 128 -13.34 8.46 -13.01
CA ARG A 128 -12.49 8.73 -14.18
C ARG A 128 -12.32 7.50 -15.05
N GLY A 129 -13.20 7.36 -16.03
CA GLY A 129 -13.30 6.14 -16.84
C GLY A 129 -13.81 5.00 -15.98
N ASP A 130 -13.02 3.96 -15.78
CA ASP A 130 -13.35 2.80 -14.95
C ASP A 130 -12.78 2.85 -13.52
N LEU A 131 -12.34 4.03 -13.08
CA LEU A 131 -11.91 4.23 -11.70
C LEU A 131 -12.93 5.04 -10.92
N TYR A 132 -13.15 4.65 -9.67
CA TYR A 132 -13.92 5.37 -8.67
C TYR A 132 -13.00 5.90 -7.59
N ALA A 133 -13.31 7.09 -7.10
CA ALA A 133 -12.64 7.70 -5.96
C ALA A 133 -13.67 8.19 -4.94
N THR A 134 -13.39 8.01 -3.66
CA THR A 134 -14.19 8.55 -2.56
C THR A 134 -13.28 9.27 -1.57
N ALA A 135 -13.76 10.34 -0.97
CA ALA A 135 -13.06 11.06 0.08
C ALA A 135 -14.02 11.39 1.22
N CYS A 136 -13.71 10.93 2.43
CA CYS A 136 -14.55 11.04 3.60
C CYS A 136 -13.77 11.69 4.75
N GLU A 137 -14.36 12.69 5.38
CA GLU A 137 -13.80 13.30 6.59
C GLU A 137 -14.49 12.78 7.84
N HIS A 138 -13.73 12.59 8.92
CA HIS A 138 -14.26 12.14 10.19
C HIS A 138 -13.67 12.92 11.35
N THR A 139 -14.53 13.49 12.19
CA THR A 139 -14.17 14.05 13.50
C THR A 139 -13.79 12.95 14.48
N VAL A 140 -14.49 11.81 14.44
CA VAL A 140 -14.13 10.57 15.12
C VAL A 140 -14.09 9.46 14.08
N HIS A 141 -12.92 8.90 13.85
CA HIS A 141 -12.73 7.89 12.82
C HIS A 141 -13.35 6.54 13.25
N PRO A 142 -14.20 5.87 12.43
CA PRO A 142 -14.91 4.65 12.84
C PRO A 142 -14.00 3.49 13.29
N GLN A 143 -12.79 3.39 12.71
CA GLN A 143 -11.81 2.36 13.09
C GLN A 143 -10.98 2.73 14.32
N ASP A 144 -10.96 4.01 14.70
CA ASP A 144 -10.33 4.45 15.94
C ASP A 144 -11.31 4.22 17.11
N GLU A 145 -12.58 4.58 16.92
CA GLU A 145 -13.67 4.28 17.87
C GLU A 145 -13.78 2.78 18.19
N ARG A 146 -13.76 1.92 17.16
CA ARG A 146 -13.77 0.45 17.35
C ARG A 146 -12.55 -0.09 18.10
N ALA A 147 -11.43 0.59 17.99
CA ALA A 147 -10.17 0.20 18.62
C ALA A 147 -9.95 0.91 19.97
N ASP A 148 -10.94 1.67 20.46
CA ASP A 148 -10.85 2.50 21.67
C ASP A 148 -9.62 3.41 21.65
N ARG A 149 -9.35 4.01 20.47
CA ARG A 149 -8.24 4.95 20.26
C ARG A 149 -8.78 6.37 20.23
N ASP A 150 -8.35 7.18 21.19
CA ASP A 150 -8.74 8.58 21.27
C ASP A 150 -8.24 9.36 20.06
N THR A 151 -9.14 10.18 19.51
CA THR A 151 -8.78 11.21 18.53
C THR A 151 -8.47 12.50 19.30
N PRO A 152 -7.27 13.09 19.13
CA PRO A 152 -6.93 14.32 19.83
C PRO A 152 -7.92 15.45 19.52
N GLU A 153 -8.11 16.37 20.46
CA GLU A 153 -8.98 17.52 20.24
C GLU A 153 -8.52 18.33 19.02
N LYS A 154 -9.48 18.84 18.23
CA LYS A 154 -9.23 19.62 17.00
C LYS A 154 -8.51 18.85 15.89
N PHE A 155 -8.31 17.54 16.03
CA PHE A 155 -7.89 16.70 14.92
C PHE A 155 -9.11 16.25 14.11
N THR A 156 -8.85 15.95 12.84
CA THR A 156 -9.83 15.36 11.93
C THR A 156 -9.08 14.35 11.09
N SER A 157 -9.79 13.35 10.60
CA SER A 157 -9.23 12.41 9.63
C SER A 157 -9.85 12.59 8.25
N LEU A 158 -9.05 12.29 7.23
CA LEU A 158 -9.46 12.25 5.84
C LEU A 158 -9.06 10.89 5.27
N ASP A 159 -10.06 10.15 4.81
CA ASP A 159 -9.89 8.89 4.11
C ASP A 159 -10.15 9.09 2.63
N VAL A 160 -9.23 8.64 1.78
CA VAL A 160 -9.36 8.66 0.33
C VAL A 160 -9.19 7.23 -0.18
N THR A 161 -10.17 6.75 -0.94
CA THR A 161 -10.10 5.46 -1.61
C THR A 161 -10.17 5.68 -3.11
N ILE A 162 -9.34 4.98 -3.87
CA ILE A 162 -9.44 4.86 -5.32
C ILE A 162 -9.46 3.38 -5.66
N HIS A 163 -10.38 2.95 -6.51
CA HIS A 163 -10.44 1.56 -6.96
C HIS A 163 -11.00 1.43 -8.36
N SER A 164 -10.72 0.30 -9.01
CA SER A 164 -11.35 -0.07 -10.27
C SER A 164 -12.85 -0.33 -10.11
N GLU A 165 -13.60 -0.14 -11.19
CA GLU A 165 -14.98 -0.60 -11.33
C GLU A 165 -15.06 -2.10 -11.02
N ASP A 166 -16.12 -2.48 -10.31
CA ASP A 166 -16.36 -3.85 -9.83
C ASP A 166 -15.28 -4.47 -8.91
N TYR A 167 -14.25 -3.70 -8.53
CA TYR A 167 -13.24 -4.16 -7.60
C TYR A 167 -13.77 -4.18 -6.17
N SER A 168 -13.84 -5.37 -5.58
CA SER A 168 -14.30 -5.57 -4.21
C SER A 168 -13.23 -6.21 -3.33
N LEU A 169 -12.83 -5.49 -2.29
CA LEU A 169 -11.97 -6.06 -1.25
C LEU A 169 -12.78 -6.92 -0.28
N THR A 170 -12.19 -8.07 0.06
CA THR A 170 -12.62 -8.86 1.21
C THR A 170 -12.56 -8.02 2.49
N ARG A 171 -13.39 -8.36 3.48
CA ARG A 171 -13.38 -7.68 4.78
C ARG A 171 -12.00 -7.72 5.44
N ALA A 172 -11.30 -8.84 5.34
CA ALA A 172 -9.96 -9.00 5.87
C ALA A 172 -8.95 -8.04 5.20
N ALA A 173 -8.95 -7.96 3.86
CA ALA A 173 -8.06 -7.05 3.15
C ALA A 173 -8.34 -5.57 3.50
N ARG A 174 -9.62 -5.20 3.63
CA ARG A 174 -10.01 -3.84 4.01
C ARG A 174 -9.60 -3.44 5.42
N ASN A 175 -9.59 -4.40 6.35
CA ASN A 175 -9.21 -4.16 7.74
C ASN A 175 -7.70 -4.26 7.98
N LEU A 176 -6.96 -4.90 7.07
CA LEU A 176 -5.53 -5.14 7.20
C LEU A 176 -4.70 -3.91 7.61
N PRO A 177 -4.92 -2.69 7.08
CA PRO A 177 -4.15 -1.52 7.49
C PRO A 177 -4.34 -1.17 8.96
N TRP A 178 -5.54 -1.40 9.49
CA TRP A 178 -5.93 -1.17 10.87
C TRP A 178 -5.42 -2.26 11.80
N ASP A 179 -5.44 -3.52 11.33
CA ASP A 179 -4.84 -4.64 12.06
C ASP A 179 -3.32 -4.45 12.20
N VAL A 180 -2.65 -3.99 11.13
CA VAL A 180 -1.22 -3.65 11.14
C VAL A 180 -0.92 -2.46 12.06
N LEU A 181 -1.84 -1.50 12.15
CA LEU A 181 -1.73 -0.37 13.07
C LEU A 181 -1.83 -0.84 14.54
N ALA A 182 -2.77 -1.74 14.84
CA ALA A 182 -2.98 -2.32 16.16
C ALA A 182 -1.82 -3.23 16.61
N GLY A 183 -1.14 -3.89 15.68
CA GLY A 183 0.00 -4.78 15.95
C GLY A 183 1.24 -4.13 16.57
N GLY A 184 1.23 -2.83 16.85
CA GLY A 184 2.31 -2.12 17.53
C GLY A 184 3.57 -1.91 16.68
N MET A 185 4.60 -1.30 17.25
CA MET A 185 5.87 -1.05 16.54
C MET A 185 6.75 -2.31 16.49
N ARG A 186 7.38 -2.55 15.33
CA ARG A 186 8.43 -3.58 15.23
C ARG A 186 9.59 -3.20 16.15
N VAL A 187 9.84 -4.01 17.17
CA VAL A 187 11.03 -3.88 18.01
C VAL A 187 12.25 -4.07 17.11
N LYS A 188 13.08 -3.04 16.96
CA LYS A 188 14.36 -3.14 16.25
C LYS A 188 15.20 -4.19 16.98
N GLU A 189 15.62 -5.24 16.27
CA GLU A 189 16.63 -6.13 16.82
C GLU A 189 17.87 -5.30 17.17
N LYS A 190 18.34 -5.44 18.41
CA LYS A 190 19.63 -4.88 18.79
C LYS A 190 20.66 -5.53 17.88
N ARG A 191 21.49 -4.73 17.22
CA ARG A 191 22.59 -5.22 16.39
C ARG A 191 23.47 -6.13 17.26
N GLY A 192 23.32 -7.44 17.10
CA GLY A 192 24.17 -8.41 17.76
C GLY A 192 25.59 -8.33 17.18
N THR A 193 26.57 -8.78 17.94
CA THR A 193 27.89 -9.08 17.39
C THR A 193 27.75 -10.33 16.52
N PRO A 194 27.95 -10.29 15.20
CA PRO A 194 27.86 -11.48 14.36
C PRO A 194 28.88 -12.51 14.85
N ALA A 195 28.41 -13.68 15.26
CA ALA A 195 29.28 -14.80 15.57
C ALA A 195 29.71 -15.44 14.25
N TYR A 196 31.02 -15.44 13.97
CA TYR A 196 31.56 -16.21 12.85
C TYR A 196 31.39 -17.69 13.15
N ALA A 197 30.64 -18.40 12.31
CA ALA A 197 30.61 -19.85 12.36
C ALA A 197 32.03 -20.38 12.12
N GLN A 198 32.53 -21.22 13.03
CA GLN A 198 33.76 -21.97 12.75
C GLN A 198 33.51 -22.85 11.54
N CYS A 199 34.43 -22.82 10.58
CA CYS A 199 34.34 -23.58 9.34
C CYS A 199 34.41 -25.09 9.64
N ARG A 200 33.27 -25.70 9.97
CA ARG A 200 33.09 -27.15 10.05
C ARG A 200 31.93 -27.51 9.13
N SER A 201 32.29 -28.14 8.01
CA SER A 201 31.45 -28.79 6.99
C SER A 201 29.98 -28.37 6.99
N ILE A 202 29.65 -27.46 6.06
CA ILE A 202 28.27 -27.19 5.65
C ILE A 202 27.68 -28.53 5.15
N SER A 203 26.74 -29.07 5.91
CA SER A 203 25.91 -30.20 5.49
C SER A 203 25.01 -29.75 4.32
N PRO A 204 24.88 -30.53 3.23
CA PRO A 204 24.16 -30.13 2.02
C PRO A 204 22.62 -30.06 2.17
N ARG A 205 22.08 -30.03 3.40
CA ARG A 205 20.63 -30.05 3.67
C ARG A 205 20.05 -28.78 4.30
N SER A 206 20.77 -27.66 4.32
CA SER A 206 20.21 -26.38 4.78
C SER A 206 19.97 -25.41 3.62
N PRO A 207 18.82 -24.72 3.57
CA PRO A 207 18.51 -23.76 2.52
C PRO A 207 19.48 -22.59 2.55
N MET A 208 19.92 -22.20 1.36
CA MET A 208 20.96 -21.24 1.04
C MET A 208 20.76 -19.88 1.74
N ILE A 209 21.51 -19.62 2.81
CA ILE A 209 21.84 -18.26 3.25
C ILE A 209 23.14 -17.90 2.52
N LEU A 210 23.05 -16.98 1.56
CA LEU A 210 24.19 -16.45 0.83
C LEU A 210 25.04 -15.59 1.78
N ILE A 211 26.11 -16.16 2.34
CA ILE A 211 27.14 -15.41 3.05
C ILE A 211 28.16 -14.94 2.02
N LEU A 212 28.12 -13.66 1.66
CA LEU A 212 29.16 -13.00 0.87
C LEU A 212 30.41 -12.85 1.73
N CYS A 213 31.47 -13.58 1.36
CA CYS A 213 32.82 -13.42 1.89
C CYS A 213 33.85 -13.34 0.75
N ARG A 214 34.53 -12.18 0.68
CA ARG A 214 35.88 -11.84 0.18
C ARG A 214 35.82 -10.53 -0.61
N GLY A 215 36.65 -9.52 -0.38
CA GLY A 215 37.94 -9.48 0.31
C GLY A 215 38.89 -8.66 -0.56
N VAL A 216 39.16 -7.44 -0.10
CA VAL A 216 40.31 -6.55 -0.34
C VAL A 216 41.36 -7.02 -1.37
N ILE A 217 41.59 -6.19 -2.39
CA ILE A 217 42.89 -5.56 -2.64
C ILE A 217 42.63 -4.06 -2.80
#